data_AF-A0A963B9F1-F1
#
_entry.id   AF-A0A963B9F1-F1
#
_cell.length_a   1.000
_cell.length_b   1.000
_cell.length_c   1.000
_cell.angle_alpha   90.00
_cell.angle_beta   90.00
_cell.angle_gamma   90.00
#
_symmetry.space_group_name_H-M   'P 1'
#
loop_
_entity.id
_entity.type
_entity.pdbx_description
1 polymer ?
#
loop_
_entity_poly.entity_id
_entity_poly.type
_entity_poly.pdbx_seq_one_letter_code
_entity_poly.pdbx_strand_id
1 'polypeptide(L)'
;AANGQPIHHLNYFNDEATVRFLLHSLGIAQEPVTPLAPETSLPSRHFFRRARGGSRSAGEGEASFEPTAVRKVPAAAGSEAGRGAEPDLVNATDTLHLTILGSPDEEIASEEGGRQRSRRPMPMILAIYGSARVLEKFPTRNSGGLARSGTHFQQIIRRHISISRSLQGIPDKSSGMVPELPDGDELQQFGGHLFEALFVGSVRRLYDVARSQQRGRALNIILTCTVPWIATLPWEFAFDPSRRKFLATEEVHFVRNVLTSVP
;
A
#
# COMPACT_ATOMS: atom_id res chain seq x y z
N ALA A 1 27.33 -31.02 -11.21
CA ALA A 1 27.43 -30.38 -9.88
C ALA A 1 27.69 -28.89 -10.11
N ALA A 2 26.76 -28.02 -9.71
CA ALA A 2 26.87 -26.57 -9.90
C ALA A 2 27.53 -25.95 -8.65
N ASN A 3 28.67 -25.29 -8.84
CA ASN A 3 29.35 -24.52 -7.80
C ASN A 3 28.52 -23.27 -7.45
N GLY A 4 27.98 -23.22 -6.23
CA GLY A 4 27.35 -22.03 -5.68
C GLY A 4 28.40 -20.97 -5.33
N GLN A 5 28.26 -19.77 -5.89
CA GLN A 5 29.06 -18.63 -5.44
C GLN A 5 28.61 -18.16 -4.05
N PRO A 6 29.54 -17.73 -3.18
CA PRO A 6 29.20 -17.24 -1.85
C PRO A 6 28.50 -15.88 -1.92
N ILE A 7 27.34 -15.79 -1.26
CA ILE A 7 26.61 -14.54 -1.07
C ILE A 7 27.33 -13.73 0.02
N HIS A 8 27.83 -12.55 -0.34
CA HIS A 8 28.46 -11.63 0.62
C HIS A 8 27.39 -10.90 1.42
N HIS A 9 27.20 -11.30 2.68
CA HIS A 9 26.43 -10.51 3.64
C HIS A 9 27.27 -9.30 4.06
N LEU A 10 26.99 -8.12 3.50
CA LEU A 10 27.58 -6.87 3.95
C LEU A 10 26.88 -6.43 5.24
N ASN A 11 27.48 -6.76 6.39
CA ASN A 11 27.01 -6.29 7.69
C ASN A 11 27.70 -4.97 8.03
N TYR A 12 27.02 -3.87 7.73
CA TYR A 12 27.52 -2.50 7.93
C TYR A 12 27.81 -2.15 9.40
N PHE A 13 27.25 -2.90 10.36
CA PHE A 13 27.48 -2.68 11.79
C PHE A 13 28.83 -3.21 12.31
N ASN A 14 29.57 -3.97 11.50
CA ASN A 14 30.93 -4.40 11.85
C ASN A 14 32.01 -3.40 11.44
N ASP A 15 31.66 -2.34 10.72
CA ASP A 15 32.60 -1.28 10.34
C ASP A 15 32.63 -0.17 11.39
N GLU A 16 33.77 -0.04 12.06
CA GLU A 16 34.01 0.94 13.12
C GLU A 16 33.84 2.39 12.64
N ALA A 17 34.12 2.66 11.35
CA ALA A 17 33.92 3.98 10.76
C ALA A 17 32.43 4.32 10.64
N THR A 18 31.62 3.35 10.21
CA THR A 18 30.16 3.49 10.11
C THR A 18 29.52 3.72 11.48
N VAL A 19 29.96 2.98 12.51
CA VAL A 19 29.48 3.18 13.89
C VAL A 19 29.83 4.57 14.42
N ARG A 20 31.07 5.05 14.20
CA ARG A 20 31.46 6.41 14.60
C ARG A 20 30.64 7.48 13.89
N PHE A 21 30.39 7.33 12.60
CA PHE A 21 29.56 8.25 11.84
C PHE A 21 28.14 8.34 12.42
N LEU A 22 27.51 7.19 12.73
CA LEU A 22 26.16 7.14 13.32
C LEU A 22 26.11 7.81 14.70
N LEU A 23 27.11 7.57 15.55
CA LEU A 23 27.19 8.21 16.86
C LEU A 23 27.36 9.74 16.75
N HIS A 24 28.17 10.20 15.80
CA HIS A 24 28.40 11.62 15.56
C HIS A 24 27.16 12.31 14.96
N SER A 25 26.51 11.69 13.98
CA SER A 25 25.36 12.27 13.26
C SER A 25 24.08 12.29 14.08
N LEU A 26 23.89 11.33 14.98
CA LEU A 26 22.73 11.31 15.88
C LEU A 26 22.88 12.25 17.09
N GLY A 27 24.04 12.87 17.29
CA GLY A 27 24.27 13.81 18.39
C GLY A 27 24.08 13.20 19.78
N ILE A 28 24.10 11.87 19.89
CA ILE A 28 23.90 11.15 21.14
C ILE A 28 25.18 11.28 21.94
N ALA A 29 25.23 12.29 22.83
CA ALA A 29 26.09 12.21 23.99
C ALA A 29 25.81 10.88 24.68
N GLN A 30 26.84 10.15 25.10
CA GLN A 30 26.70 8.83 25.73
C GLN A 30 25.90 8.92 27.03
N GLU A 31 24.58 9.02 26.92
CA GLU A 31 23.67 8.72 28.01
C GLU A 31 23.72 7.20 28.21
N PRO A 32 23.85 6.72 29.45
CA PRO A 32 23.86 5.30 29.73
C PRO A 32 22.52 4.71 29.29
N VAL A 33 22.56 3.97 28.18
CA VAL A 33 21.40 3.23 27.67
C VAL A 33 20.97 2.27 28.76
N THR A 34 19.77 2.50 29.31
CA THR A 34 19.18 1.54 30.26
C THR A 34 19.02 0.21 29.51
N PRO A 35 19.57 -0.91 30.02
CA PRO A 35 19.46 -2.20 29.33
C PRO A 35 17.99 -2.52 29.09
N LEU A 36 17.59 -2.64 27.82
CA LEU A 36 16.24 -3.10 27.49
C LEU A 36 16.13 -4.56 27.93
N ALA A 37 15.35 -4.80 28.98
CA ALA A 37 14.97 -6.15 29.35
C ALA A 37 13.99 -6.68 28.28
N PRO A 38 14.37 -7.67 27.46
CA PRO A 38 13.56 -8.16 26.34
C PRO A 38 12.21 -8.74 26.78
N GLU A 39 12.11 -9.11 28.06
CA GLU A 39 10.90 -9.61 28.70
C GLU A 39 9.90 -8.50 29.08
N THR A 40 10.32 -7.24 29.01
CA THR A 40 9.50 -6.10 29.42
C THR A 40 8.78 -5.56 28.19
N SER A 41 7.46 -5.77 28.14
CA SER A 41 6.63 -5.20 27.08
C SER A 41 6.76 -3.68 27.06
N LEU A 42 7.11 -3.13 25.89
CA LEU A 42 7.16 -1.69 25.68
C LEU A 42 5.78 -1.08 25.94
N PRO A 43 5.69 0.15 26.49
CA PRO A 43 4.42 0.80 26.75
C PRO A 43 3.64 0.98 25.44
N SER A 44 2.59 0.16 25.27
CA SER A 44 1.67 0.27 24.16
C SER A 44 0.79 1.49 24.36
N ARG A 45 0.75 2.38 23.37
CA ARG A 45 -0.19 3.52 23.32
C ARG A 45 -1.60 3.01 23.02
N HIS A 46 -2.22 2.33 23.98
CA HIS A 46 -3.67 2.15 24.00
C HIS A 46 -4.30 3.39 24.61
N PHE A 47 -4.95 4.19 23.77
CA PHE A 47 -5.75 5.33 24.20
C PHE A 47 -6.87 4.84 25.14
N PHE A 48 -6.83 5.34 26.38
CA PHE A 48 -7.92 5.24 27.35
C PHE A 48 -9.22 5.81 26.76
N ARG A 49 -10.15 4.94 26.38
CA ARG A 49 -11.54 5.34 26.15
C ARG A 49 -12.24 5.47 27.51
N ARG A 50 -12.00 6.60 28.19
CA ARG A 50 -12.76 7.00 29.38
C ARG A 50 -14.15 7.46 28.92
N ALA A 51 -15.11 6.55 28.85
CA ALA A 51 -16.51 6.88 28.69
C ALA A 51 -17.01 7.55 29.98
N ARG A 52 -17.17 8.87 29.91
CA ARG A 52 -17.85 9.68 30.92
C ARG A 52 -19.31 9.76 30.47
N GLY A 53 -20.18 9.02 31.14
CA GLY A 53 -21.62 9.05 30.93
C GLY A 53 -22.31 8.59 32.21
N GLY A 54 -22.57 9.52 33.11
CA GLY A 54 -23.35 9.26 34.30
C GLY A 54 -24.84 9.27 33.98
N SER A 55 -25.60 8.39 34.62
CA SER A 55 -26.89 8.76 35.19
C SER A 55 -27.22 7.84 36.36
N ARG A 56 -27.91 8.44 37.32
CA ARG A 56 -28.17 8.01 38.69
C ARG A 56 -29.23 6.91 38.76
N SER A 57 -29.09 6.02 39.73
CA SER A 57 -30.16 5.19 40.28
C SER A 57 -30.90 5.94 41.38
N ALA A 58 -32.23 5.97 41.32
CA ALA A 58 -33.13 6.06 42.48
C ALA A 58 -34.57 5.77 42.03
N GLY A 59 -35.32 4.98 42.80
CA GLY A 59 -36.78 5.02 42.79
C GLY A 59 -37.47 3.68 42.52
N GLU A 60 -38.00 3.10 43.60
CA GLU A 60 -38.88 1.93 43.69
C GLU A 60 -40.23 2.11 42.98
N GLY A 61 -40.93 1.00 42.71
CA GLY A 61 -42.36 1.02 42.39
C GLY A 61 -42.89 -0.21 41.65
N GLU A 62 -43.56 -1.08 42.40
CA GLU A 62 -44.36 -2.25 42.02
C GLU A 62 -45.23 -2.14 40.74
N ALA A 63 -45.38 -3.25 40.00
CA ALA A 63 -46.68 -3.94 39.84
C ALA A 63 -46.57 -5.22 38.98
N SER A 64 -47.30 -6.24 39.44
CA SER A 64 -47.49 -7.63 39.00
C SER A 64 -47.76 -7.88 37.51
N PHE A 65 -47.34 -9.05 36.99
CA PHE A 65 -48.19 -10.24 36.79
C PHE A 65 -47.35 -11.45 36.34
N GLU A 66 -47.79 -12.63 36.78
CA GLU A 66 -47.09 -13.93 36.84
C GLU A 66 -47.38 -14.82 35.57
N PRO A 67 -46.97 -16.11 35.48
CA PRO A 67 -46.02 -16.60 34.48
C PRO A 67 -46.60 -17.63 33.48
N THR A 68 -45.82 -18.02 32.46
CA THR A 68 -46.00 -19.34 31.83
C THR A 68 -44.64 -20.00 31.57
N ALA A 69 -44.56 -21.22 32.10
CA ALA A 69 -43.54 -22.26 32.04
C ALA A 69 -42.96 -22.56 30.64
N VAL A 70 -41.83 -23.23 30.40
CA VAL A 70 -40.69 -23.83 31.13
C VAL A 70 -39.78 -24.35 30.01
N ARG A 71 -38.45 -24.19 30.09
CA ARG A 71 -37.49 -25.30 29.98
C ARG A 71 -36.10 -24.87 30.44
N LYS A 72 -35.53 -25.66 31.35
CA LYS A 72 -34.32 -25.37 32.12
C LYS A 72 -33.27 -26.45 31.82
N VAL A 73 -31.99 -26.03 31.88
CA VAL A 73 -30.75 -26.79 32.23
C VAL A 73 -29.99 -27.53 31.10
N PRO A 74 -28.63 -27.63 31.11
CA PRO A 74 -27.65 -27.08 32.08
C PRO A 74 -26.57 -26.14 31.52
N ALA A 75 -26.05 -25.34 32.45
CA ALA A 75 -24.73 -24.74 32.43
C ALA A 75 -23.64 -25.79 32.68
N ALA A 76 -22.53 -25.69 31.96
CA ALA A 76 -21.22 -26.14 32.42
C ALA A 76 -20.31 -24.92 32.41
N ALA A 77 -19.88 -24.54 33.61
CA ALA A 77 -18.81 -23.57 33.84
C ALA A 77 -17.48 -24.16 33.34
N GLY A 78 -16.61 -23.31 32.80
CA GLY A 78 -15.23 -23.73 32.54
C GLY A 78 -14.44 -22.81 31.63
N SER A 79 -13.78 -21.85 32.27
CA SER A 79 -12.51 -21.25 31.84
C SER A 79 -12.53 -20.25 30.68
N GLU A 80 -12.61 -18.98 31.07
CA GLU A 80 -11.80 -17.94 30.45
C GLU A 80 -10.33 -18.38 30.49
N ALA A 81 -9.77 -18.65 29.32
CA ALA A 81 -8.34 -18.47 29.08
C ALA A 81 -8.26 -17.51 27.91
N GLY A 82 -7.99 -16.24 28.24
CA GLY A 82 -7.70 -15.21 27.27
C GLY A 82 -6.62 -15.72 26.33
N ARG A 83 -6.99 -15.96 25.08
CA ARG A 83 -6.00 -15.95 24.01
C ARG A 83 -5.55 -14.51 23.92
N GLY A 84 -4.40 -14.23 24.54
CA GLY A 84 -3.63 -13.05 24.23
C GLY A 84 -3.61 -12.91 22.71
N ALA A 85 -4.04 -11.75 22.24
CA ALA A 85 -3.73 -11.35 20.88
C ALA A 85 -2.20 -11.27 20.85
N GLU A 86 -1.57 -12.37 20.42
CA GLU A 86 -0.19 -12.32 20.01
C GLU A 86 -0.06 -11.17 19.01
N PRO A 87 1.03 -10.39 19.07
CA PRO A 87 1.30 -9.44 18.01
C PRO A 87 1.34 -10.26 16.73
N ASP A 88 0.33 -10.04 15.89
CA ASP A 88 0.15 -10.68 14.61
C ASP A 88 1.38 -10.28 13.79
N LEU A 89 2.43 -11.10 13.87
CA LEU A 89 3.59 -11.01 13.01
C LEU A 89 3.00 -11.04 11.62
N VAL A 90 2.97 -9.88 10.97
CA VAL A 90 2.39 -9.69 9.64
C VAL A 90 2.93 -10.82 8.79
N ASN A 91 2.12 -11.86 8.58
CA ASN A 91 2.58 -13.01 7.84
C ASN A 91 2.95 -12.46 6.47
N ALA A 92 4.17 -12.72 5.99
CA ALA A 92 4.61 -12.23 4.69
C ALA A 92 3.67 -12.65 3.54
N THR A 93 2.79 -13.64 3.79
CA THR A 93 1.71 -14.08 2.89
C THR A 93 0.58 -13.07 2.71
N ASP A 94 0.42 -12.09 3.61
CA ASP A 94 -0.73 -11.18 3.65
C ASP A 94 -0.45 -9.85 2.92
N THR A 95 0.68 -9.77 2.22
CA THR A 95 1.08 -8.62 1.42
C THR A 95 0.85 -8.91 -0.07
N LEU A 96 0.16 -8.01 -0.75
CA LEU A 96 0.06 -8.02 -2.20
C LEU A 96 1.24 -7.26 -2.79
N HIS A 97 2.18 -7.99 -3.38
CA HIS A 97 3.30 -7.40 -4.10
C HIS A 97 2.89 -7.14 -5.54
N LEU A 98 3.07 -5.89 -5.99
CA LEU A 98 2.92 -5.48 -7.37
C LEU A 98 4.29 -5.02 -7.87
N THR A 99 4.80 -5.67 -8.92
CA THR A 99 6.08 -5.32 -9.54
C THR A 99 5.87 -4.99 -11.01
N ILE A 100 6.05 -3.72 -11.37
CA ILE A 100 6.04 -3.27 -12.76
C ILE A 100 7.46 -3.40 -13.31
N LEU A 101 7.60 -4.23 -14.33
CA LEU A 101 8.85 -4.53 -15.01
C LEU A 101 8.89 -3.80 -16.36
N GLY A 102 9.89 -2.94 -16.51
CA GLY A 102 10.29 -2.43 -17.81
C GLY A 102 10.73 -3.56 -18.73
N SER A 103 10.63 -3.34 -20.03
CA SER A 103 11.23 -4.26 -20.97
C SER A 103 12.67 -3.82 -21.29
N PRO A 104 13.62 -4.77 -21.36
CA PRO A 104 15.02 -4.46 -21.63
C PRO A 104 15.24 -3.67 -22.93
N ASP A 105 14.36 -3.80 -23.95
CA ASP A 105 14.57 -3.09 -25.22
C ASP A 105 14.21 -1.59 -25.15
N GLU A 106 13.61 -1.08 -24.06
CA GLU A 106 13.42 0.38 -23.89
C GLU A 106 14.74 1.12 -23.55
N GLU A 107 15.68 0.49 -22.85
CA GLU A 107 16.98 1.09 -22.53
C GLU A 107 17.89 1.12 -23.77
N ILE A 108 17.93 0.03 -24.54
CA ILE A 108 18.78 -0.12 -25.73
C ILE A 108 18.32 0.78 -26.88
N ALA A 109 17.00 0.96 -27.07
CA ALA A 109 16.45 1.82 -28.14
C ALA A 109 16.66 3.33 -27.90
N SER A 110 17.11 3.73 -26.71
CA SER A 110 17.38 5.14 -26.37
C SER A 110 18.75 5.60 -26.88
N GLU A 111 19.67 4.68 -27.15
CA GLU A 111 21.06 4.97 -27.57
C GLU A 111 21.28 4.85 -29.08
N GLU A 112 20.55 3.96 -29.76
CA GLU A 112 20.68 3.75 -31.20
C GLU A 112 19.61 4.56 -31.97
N GLY A 113 20.00 5.73 -32.48
CA GLY A 113 19.18 6.67 -33.26
C GLY A 113 18.69 6.17 -34.63
N GLY A 114 18.09 4.98 -34.69
CA GLY A 114 17.59 4.34 -35.91
C GLY A 114 16.07 4.48 -36.09
N ARG A 115 15.65 4.89 -37.30
CA ARG A 115 14.26 5.00 -37.79
C ARG A 115 13.51 3.67 -37.93
N GLN A 116 13.71 2.72 -37.03
CA GLN A 116 12.87 1.53 -36.97
C GLN A 116 11.70 1.85 -36.02
N ARG A 117 10.47 1.91 -36.53
CA ARG A 117 9.24 1.87 -35.68
C ARG A 117 9.09 0.47 -35.08
N SER A 118 10.13 -0.04 -34.43
CA SER A 118 10.08 -1.25 -33.61
C SER A 118 8.99 -1.00 -32.57
N ARG A 119 8.02 -1.90 -32.47
CA ARG A 119 7.06 -1.89 -31.36
C ARG A 119 7.88 -1.82 -30.08
N ARG A 120 7.90 -0.65 -29.43
CA ARG A 120 8.53 -0.54 -28.11
C ARG A 120 7.93 -1.65 -27.26
N PRO A 121 8.78 -2.49 -26.66
CA PRO A 121 8.26 -3.58 -25.89
C PRO A 121 7.46 -3.04 -24.71
N MET A 122 6.39 -3.75 -24.42
CA MET A 122 5.37 -3.31 -23.48
C MET A 122 5.79 -3.73 -22.07
N PRO A 123 5.73 -2.84 -21.07
CA PRO A 123 6.00 -3.24 -19.69
C PRO A 123 5.07 -4.37 -19.26
N MET A 124 5.48 -5.12 -18.24
CA MET A 124 4.69 -6.16 -17.61
C MET A 124 4.45 -5.85 -16.14
N ILE A 125 3.39 -6.41 -15.57
CA ILE A 125 3.10 -6.33 -14.14
C ILE A 125 3.02 -7.74 -13.57
N LEU A 126 3.83 -8.00 -12.56
CA LEU A 126 3.82 -9.21 -11.75
C LEU A 126 3.09 -8.92 -10.44
N ALA A 127 2.05 -9.69 -10.15
CA ALA A 127 1.33 -9.63 -8.89
C ALA A 127 1.53 -10.94 -8.10
N ILE A 128 1.85 -10.83 -6.82
CA ILE A 128 2.07 -11.97 -5.92
C ILE A 128 1.29 -11.75 -4.63
N TYR A 129 0.52 -12.76 -4.22
CA TYR A 129 -0.17 -12.79 -2.94
C TYR A 129 -0.23 -14.24 -2.43
N GLY A 130 0.29 -14.49 -1.23
CA GLY A 130 0.54 -15.84 -0.76
C GLY A 130 1.39 -16.65 -1.75
N SER A 131 0.88 -17.80 -2.20
CA SER A 131 1.52 -18.64 -3.22
C SER A 131 1.10 -18.30 -4.66
N ALA A 132 0.08 -17.47 -4.85
CA ALA A 132 -0.44 -17.12 -6.17
C ALA A 132 0.45 -16.08 -6.85
N ARG A 133 0.74 -16.29 -8.13
CA ARG A 133 1.55 -15.41 -8.98
C ARG A 133 0.87 -15.22 -10.32
N VAL A 134 0.76 -13.97 -10.73
CA VAL A 134 0.12 -13.57 -11.98
C VAL A 134 1.02 -12.59 -12.70
N LEU A 135 1.28 -12.82 -13.99
CA LEU A 135 2.03 -11.92 -14.84
C LEU A 135 1.13 -11.45 -15.99
N GLU A 136 0.93 -10.15 -16.09
CA GLU A 136 0.08 -9.53 -17.11
C GLU A 136 0.85 -8.46 -17.89
N LYS A 137 0.39 -8.18 -19.11
CA LYS A 137 0.88 -7.03 -19.87
C LYS A 137 0.42 -5.74 -19.19
N PHE A 138 1.28 -4.73 -19.16
CA PHE A 138 1.01 -3.43 -18.56
C PHE A 138 0.88 -2.34 -19.65
N PRO A 139 -0.32 -2.17 -20.23
CA PRO A 139 -0.57 -1.26 -21.35
C PRO A 139 -0.43 0.22 -20.99
N THR A 140 0.68 0.80 -21.40
CA THR A 140 0.93 2.25 -21.29
C THR A 140 0.44 3.06 -22.49
N ARG A 141 0.09 2.39 -23.59
CA ARG A 141 -0.36 3.00 -24.85
C ARG A 141 -1.48 2.19 -25.49
N ASN A 142 -2.29 2.86 -26.31
CA ASN A 142 -3.31 2.20 -27.12
C ASN A 142 -2.62 1.31 -28.17
N SER A 143 -2.72 0.00 -28.00
CA SER A 143 -2.26 -1.00 -28.95
C SER A 143 -3.48 -1.83 -29.37
N GLY A 144 -3.64 -2.07 -30.69
CA GLY A 144 -4.85 -2.56 -31.38
C GLY A 144 -5.46 -3.88 -30.86
N GLY A 145 -6.10 -3.80 -29.68
CA GLY A 145 -6.77 -4.89 -28.98
C GLY A 145 -7.04 -4.58 -27.50
N LEU A 146 -6.20 -3.74 -26.86
CA LEU A 146 -6.38 -3.27 -25.47
C LEU A 146 -6.64 -1.75 -25.44
N ALA A 147 -7.60 -1.29 -26.26
CA ALA A 147 -7.85 0.13 -26.48
C ALA A 147 -8.26 0.91 -25.22
N ARG A 148 -8.76 0.27 -24.16
CA ARG A 148 -9.18 0.97 -22.93
C ARG A 148 -8.02 1.29 -22.00
N SER A 149 -7.06 0.39 -21.81
CA SER A 149 -6.04 0.61 -20.78
C SER A 149 -5.00 1.68 -21.15
N GLY A 150 -4.67 1.83 -22.44
CA GLY A 150 -3.83 2.94 -22.88
C GLY A 150 -4.50 4.31 -22.74
N THR A 151 -5.84 4.37 -22.72
CA THR A 151 -6.57 5.62 -22.44
C THR A 151 -6.44 6.05 -20.99
N HIS A 152 -6.36 5.10 -20.04
CA HIS A 152 -6.12 5.44 -18.63
C HIS A 152 -4.78 6.15 -18.47
N PHE A 153 -3.70 5.66 -19.08
CA PHE A 153 -2.40 6.33 -19.03
C PHE A 153 -2.42 7.74 -19.62
N GLN A 154 -3.13 7.94 -20.74
CA GLN A 154 -3.29 9.28 -21.32
C GLN A 154 -4.00 10.23 -20.35
N GLN A 155 -5.07 9.77 -19.68
CA GLN A 155 -5.79 10.58 -18.70
C GLN A 155 -4.95 10.84 -17.44
N ILE A 156 -4.25 9.82 -16.94
CA ILE A 156 -3.35 9.93 -15.79
C ILE A 156 -2.27 10.99 -16.07
N ILE A 157 -1.57 10.88 -17.20
CA ILE A 157 -0.49 11.80 -17.56
C ILE A 157 -1.02 13.23 -17.69
N ARG A 158 -2.14 13.42 -18.41
CA ARG A 158 -2.75 14.74 -18.58
C ARG A 158 -3.10 15.38 -17.23
N ARG A 159 -3.80 14.62 -16.38
CA ARG A 159 -4.21 15.12 -15.06
C ARG A 159 -3.03 15.36 -14.13
N HIS A 160 -2.06 14.46 -14.11
CA HIS A 160 -0.84 14.62 -13.32
C HIS A 160 -0.06 15.88 -13.71
N ILE A 161 0.12 16.14 -15.01
CA ILE A 161 0.75 17.37 -15.50
C ILE A 161 -0.06 18.61 -15.08
N SER A 162 -1.39 18.55 -15.17
CA SER A 162 -2.27 19.66 -14.75
C SER A 162 -2.12 19.96 -13.26
N ILE A 163 -2.13 18.95 -12.40
CA ILE A 163 -1.93 19.09 -10.96
C ILE A 163 -0.55 19.68 -10.68
N SER A 164 0.51 19.14 -11.29
CA SER A 164 1.88 19.65 -11.09
C SER A 164 2.00 21.12 -11.50
N ARG A 165 1.35 21.53 -12.60
CA ARG A 165 1.32 22.94 -13.03
C ARG A 165 0.56 23.82 -12.05
N SER A 166 -0.58 23.36 -11.56
CA SER A 166 -1.36 24.06 -10.54
C SER A 166 -0.52 24.33 -9.28
N LEU A 167 0.16 23.29 -8.77
CA LEU A 167 1.03 23.37 -7.59
C LEU A 167 2.27 24.26 -7.81
N GLN A 168 2.79 24.32 -9.04
CA GLN A 168 3.95 25.14 -9.40
C GLN A 168 3.58 26.55 -9.83
N GLY A 169 2.28 26.89 -9.92
CA GLY A 169 1.82 28.19 -10.44
C GLY A 169 2.16 28.42 -11.92
N ILE A 170 2.37 27.36 -12.70
CA ILE A 170 2.75 27.47 -14.11
C ILE A 170 1.49 27.56 -14.98
N PRO A 171 1.32 28.62 -15.78
CA PRO A 171 0.16 28.74 -16.65
C PRO A 171 0.20 27.70 -17.77
N ASP A 172 -0.97 27.19 -18.15
CA ASP A 172 -1.08 26.35 -19.33
C ASP A 172 -0.82 27.18 -20.60
N LYS A 173 -0.08 26.62 -21.55
CA LYS A 173 0.28 27.31 -22.80
C LYS A 173 -0.94 27.63 -23.66
N SER A 174 -2.02 26.85 -23.54
CA SER A 174 -3.23 27.05 -24.34
C SER A 174 -4.19 28.07 -23.73
N SER A 175 -4.36 28.05 -22.41
CA SER A 175 -5.29 28.94 -21.68
C SER A 175 -4.63 30.25 -21.22
N GLY A 176 -3.31 30.25 -20.99
CA GLY A 176 -2.60 31.35 -20.34
C GLY A 176 -2.87 31.47 -18.83
N MET A 177 -3.79 30.67 -18.30
CA MET A 177 -4.13 30.60 -16.87
C MET A 177 -3.49 29.40 -16.18
N VAL A 178 -3.24 29.53 -14.88
CA VAL A 178 -2.85 28.40 -14.02
C VAL A 178 -4.07 27.49 -13.86
N PRO A 179 -3.96 26.19 -14.17
CA PRO A 179 -5.08 25.27 -13.97
C PRO A 179 -5.43 25.16 -12.49
N GLU A 180 -6.71 25.03 -12.19
CA GLU A 180 -7.17 24.79 -10.82
C GLU A 180 -6.85 23.37 -10.36
N LEU A 181 -6.77 23.17 -9.04
CA LEU A 181 -6.65 21.85 -8.45
C LEU A 181 -7.94 21.05 -8.66
N PRO A 182 -7.86 19.72 -8.84
CA PRO A 182 -9.03 18.89 -9.01
C PRO A 182 -9.94 18.97 -7.78
N ASP A 183 -11.25 19.06 -8.03
CA ASP A 183 -12.24 18.85 -6.99
C ASP A 183 -12.31 17.37 -6.57
N GLY A 184 -13.20 17.05 -5.62
CA GLY A 184 -13.34 15.70 -5.09
C GLY A 184 -13.80 14.66 -6.12
N ASP A 185 -14.63 15.04 -7.09
CA ASP A 185 -15.15 14.12 -8.12
C ASP A 185 -14.12 13.92 -9.22
N GLU A 186 -13.41 14.97 -9.58
CA GLU A 186 -12.29 14.91 -10.51
C GLU A 186 -11.12 14.08 -9.94
N LEU A 187 -10.86 14.21 -8.64
CA LEU A 187 -9.84 13.42 -7.96
C LEU A 187 -10.22 11.92 -7.90
N GLN A 188 -11.49 11.60 -7.68
CA GLN A 188 -12.00 10.22 -7.76
C GLN A 188 -11.86 9.65 -9.17
N GLN A 189 -12.17 10.43 -10.21
CA GLN A 189 -11.99 10.01 -11.61
C GLN A 189 -10.52 9.75 -11.94
N PHE A 190 -9.64 10.66 -11.53
CA PHE A 190 -8.19 10.48 -11.65
C PHE A 190 -7.70 9.21 -10.95
N GLY A 191 -8.14 9.02 -9.71
CA GLY A 191 -7.84 7.82 -8.94
C GLY A 191 -8.36 6.54 -9.57
N GLY A 192 -9.56 6.59 -10.17
CA GLY A 192 -10.14 5.46 -10.89
C GLY A 192 -9.28 5.06 -12.09
N HIS A 193 -8.73 6.02 -12.82
CA HIS A 193 -7.78 5.73 -13.90
C HIS A 193 -6.48 5.10 -13.38
N LEU A 194 -5.92 5.60 -12.28
CA LEU A 194 -4.74 4.99 -11.63
C LEU A 194 -5.01 3.54 -11.21
N PHE A 195 -6.18 3.28 -10.64
CA PHE A 195 -6.59 1.96 -10.20
C PHE A 195 -6.78 0.99 -11.36
N GLU A 196 -7.53 1.37 -12.39
CA GLU A 196 -7.74 0.52 -13.59
C GLU A 196 -6.44 0.32 -14.40
N ALA A 197 -5.48 1.23 -14.29
CA ALA A 197 -4.14 1.04 -14.86
C ALA A 197 -3.31 0.00 -14.09
N LEU A 198 -3.38 -0.03 -12.75
CA LEU A 198 -2.66 -0.99 -11.92
C LEU A 198 -3.27 -2.39 -11.94
N PHE A 199 -4.59 -2.49 -11.81
CA PHE A 199 -5.30 -3.76 -11.63
C PHE A 199 -5.88 -4.25 -12.96
N VAL A 200 -4.99 -4.67 -13.86
CA VAL A 200 -5.37 -5.21 -15.17
C VAL A 200 -5.64 -6.72 -15.11
N GLY A 201 -6.61 -7.20 -15.89
CA GLY A 201 -6.81 -8.63 -16.14
C GLY A 201 -6.83 -9.49 -14.87
N SER A 202 -5.92 -10.46 -14.81
CA SER A 202 -5.83 -11.40 -13.68
C SER A 202 -5.25 -10.76 -12.41
N VAL A 203 -4.54 -9.63 -12.50
CA VAL A 203 -4.06 -8.86 -11.33
C VAL A 203 -5.24 -8.31 -10.53
N ARG A 204 -6.31 -7.86 -11.20
CA ARG A 204 -7.55 -7.42 -10.51
C ARG A 204 -8.16 -8.53 -9.68
N ARG A 205 -8.26 -9.73 -10.26
CA ARG A 205 -8.82 -10.90 -9.58
C ARG A 205 -8.00 -11.26 -8.34
N LEU A 206 -6.67 -11.21 -8.45
CA LEU A 206 -5.79 -11.47 -7.31
C LEU A 206 -5.93 -10.41 -6.21
N TYR A 207 -6.08 -9.14 -6.58
CA TYR A 207 -6.39 -8.06 -5.64
C TYR A 207 -7.71 -8.29 -4.91
N ASP A 208 -8.77 -8.65 -5.64
CA ASP A 208 -10.08 -8.91 -5.04
C ASP A 208 -10.02 -10.10 -4.06
N VAL A 209 -9.26 -11.16 -4.40
CA VAL A 209 -8.99 -12.29 -3.50
C VAL A 209 -8.23 -11.83 -2.26
N ALA A 210 -7.13 -11.09 -2.42
CA ALA A 210 -6.34 -10.58 -1.30
C ALA A 210 -7.18 -9.72 -0.34
N ARG A 211 -8.01 -8.83 -0.90
CA ARG A 211 -8.95 -8.01 -0.12
C ARG A 211 -10.00 -8.86 0.58
N SER A 212 -10.49 -9.92 -0.04
CA SER A 212 -11.52 -10.79 0.54
C SER A 212 -11.01 -11.64 1.70
N GLN A 213 -9.71 -11.93 1.75
CA GLN A 213 -9.06 -12.69 2.82
C GLN A 213 -8.72 -11.80 4.03
N GLN A 214 -8.39 -10.54 3.78
CA GLN A 214 -8.08 -9.55 4.83
C GLN A 214 -9.33 -8.88 5.46
N ARG A 215 -10.43 -9.64 5.65
CA ARG A 215 -11.67 -9.07 6.23
C ARG A 215 -11.41 -8.55 7.64
N GLY A 216 -11.60 -7.24 7.82
CA GLY A 216 -11.42 -6.56 9.11
C GLY A 216 -9.98 -6.12 9.40
N ARG A 217 -9.06 -6.29 8.46
CA ARG A 217 -7.67 -5.82 8.54
C ARG A 217 -7.31 -4.99 7.29
N ALA A 218 -6.30 -4.14 7.42
CA ALA A 218 -5.78 -3.41 6.27
C ALA A 218 -4.99 -4.37 5.36
N LEU A 219 -5.19 -4.29 4.04
CA LEU A 219 -4.36 -5.03 3.09
C LEU A 219 -3.06 -4.26 2.86
N ASN A 220 -1.92 -4.92 3.03
CA ASN A 220 -0.62 -4.34 2.66
C ASN A 220 -0.40 -4.50 1.16
N ILE A 221 -0.11 -3.40 0.47
CA ILE A 221 0.26 -3.40 -0.95
C ILE A 221 1.65 -2.79 -1.08
N ILE A 222 2.58 -3.54 -1.66
CA ILE A 222 3.91 -3.04 -1.99
C ILE A 222 4.01 -2.91 -3.50
N LEU A 223 4.13 -1.68 -3.99
CA LEU A 223 4.38 -1.38 -5.39
C LEU A 223 5.88 -1.16 -5.62
N THR A 224 6.50 -2.02 -6.43
CA THR A 224 7.85 -1.84 -6.97
C THR A 224 7.75 -1.53 -8.46
N CYS A 225 8.47 -0.52 -8.94
CA CYS A 225 8.43 -0.15 -10.35
C CYS A 225 9.84 0.07 -10.88
N THR A 226 10.26 -0.71 -11.88
CA THR A 226 11.58 -0.56 -12.51
C THR A 226 11.59 0.46 -13.64
N VAL A 227 10.42 0.95 -14.07
CA VAL A 227 10.29 1.97 -15.12
C VAL A 227 10.22 3.36 -14.46
N PRO A 228 11.24 4.23 -14.62
CA PRO A 228 11.33 5.46 -13.84
C PRO A 228 10.12 6.39 -14.01
N TRP A 229 9.71 6.67 -15.25
CA TRP A 229 8.61 7.59 -15.50
C TRP A 229 7.26 7.07 -14.96
N ILE A 230 7.05 5.75 -14.93
CA ILE A 230 5.85 5.13 -14.35
C ILE A 230 5.92 5.22 -12.82
N ALA A 231 7.10 5.07 -12.22
CA ALA A 231 7.31 5.16 -10.78
C ALA A 231 6.98 6.56 -10.22
N THR A 232 7.16 7.62 -11.03
CA THR A 232 6.84 9.00 -10.63
C THR A 232 5.35 9.28 -10.47
N LEU A 233 4.47 8.42 -11.02
CA LEU A 233 3.03 8.62 -10.94
C LEU A 233 2.53 8.47 -9.49
N PRO A 234 1.48 9.21 -9.09
CA PRO A 234 1.04 9.29 -7.70
C PRO A 234 0.08 8.14 -7.37
N TRP A 235 0.59 6.91 -7.40
CA TRP A 235 -0.18 5.67 -7.26
C TRP A 235 -0.98 5.56 -5.96
N GLU A 236 -0.59 6.30 -4.93
CA GLU A 236 -1.31 6.42 -3.65
C GLU A 236 -2.74 6.93 -3.82
N PHE A 237 -2.98 7.73 -4.86
CA PHE A 237 -4.30 8.25 -5.19
C PHE A 237 -5.13 7.28 -6.03
N ALA A 238 -4.69 6.04 -6.24
CA ALA A 238 -5.54 5.03 -6.85
C ALA A 238 -6.84 4.88 -6.05
N PHE A 239 -7.98 4.96 -6.74
CA PHE A 239 -9.31 4.91 -6.15
C PHE A 239 -10.02 3.65 -6.62
N ASP A 240 -10.41 2.79 -5.69
CA ASP A 240 -11.22 1.60 -6.00
C ASP A 240 -12.68 2.02 -6.19
N PRO A 241 -13.21 2.02 -7.43
CA PRO A 241 -14.58 2.46 -7.70
C PRO A 241 -15.64 1.54 -7.07
N SER A 242 -15.32 0.26 -6.86
CA SER A 242 -16.24 -0.70 -6.26
C SER A 242 -16.44 -0.43 -4.76
N ARG A 243 -15.40 0.07 -4.08
CA ARG A 243 -15.41 0.37 -2.64
C ARG A 243 -15.57 1.84 -2.33
N ARG A 244 -15.45 2.71 -3.34
CA ARG A 244 -15.48 4.17 -3.23
C ARG A 244 -14.45 4.71 -2.23
N LYS A 245 -13.23 4.16 -2.26
CA LYS A 245 -12.13 4.53 -1.36
C LYS A 245 -10.79 4.58 -2.10
N PHE A 246 -9.93 5.50 -1.65
CA PHE A 246 -8.54 5.56 -2.10
C PHE A 246 -7.70 4.46 -1.45
N LEU A 247 -6.76 3.89 -2.19
CA LEU A 247 -5.89 2.81 -1.69
C LEU A 247 -4.92 3.27 -0.60
N ALA A 248 -4.60 4.55 -0.49
CA ALA A 248 -3.78 5.05 0.62
C ALA A 248 -4.59 5.38 1.89
N THR A 249 -5.88 5.04 1.95
CA THR A 249 -6.74 5.27 3.13
C THR A 249 -6.88 4.01 3.99
N GLU A 250 -7.41 4.14 5.21
CA GLU A 250 -7.36 3.18 6.35
C GLU A 250 -7.51 1.68 6.05
N GLU A 251 -8.13 1.28 4.94
CA GLU A 251 -8.34 -0.12 4.58
C GLU A 251 -7.15 -0.78 3.85
N VAL A 252 -6.19 0.01 3.40
CA VAL A 252 -5.03 -0.46 2.63
C VAL A 252 -3.79 0.35 3.05
N HIS A 253 -2.69 -0.35 3.30
CA HIS A 253 -1.39 0.26 3.49
C HIS A 253 -0.61 0.16 2.18
N PHE A 254 -0.48 1.29 1.48
CA PHE A 254 0.19 1.35 0.19
C PHE A 254 1.62 1.86 0.35
N VAL A 255 2.61 1.04 0.01
CA VAL A 255 4.04 1.37 0.08
C VAL A 255 4.63 1.32 -1.32
N ARG A 256 5.36 2.38 -1.71
CA ARG A 256 6.18 2.36 -2.93
C ARG A 256 7.62 2.01 -2.58
N ASN A 257 8.16 1.00 -3.26
CA ASN A 257 9.59 0.75 -3.27
C ASN A 257 10.20 1.43 -4.50
N VAL A 258 10.97 2.49 -4.26
CA VAL A 258 11.65 3.23 -5.32
C VAL A 258 13.07 2.69 -5.40
N LEU A 259 13.42 2.10 -6.55
CA LEU A 259 14.79 1.74 -6.87
C LEU A 259 15.53 3.02 -7.29
N THR A 260 15.89 3.88 -6.33
CA THR A 260 16.83 4.97 -6.59
C THR A 260 18.24 4.46 -6.30
N SER A 261 19.15 4.60 -7.25
CA SER A 261 20.58 4.61 -6.95
C SER A 261 20.84 5.72 -5.93
N VAL A 262 21.31 5.36 -4.74
CA VAL A 262 21.79 6.34 -3.76
C VAL A 262 22.97 7.09 -4.41
N PRO A 263 22.91 8.43 -4.49
CA PRO A 263 23.96 9.23 -5.13
C PRO A 263 25.30 9.18 -4.39
#